data_AF-A0A7R5KUD3-F1
#
_entry.id   AF-A0A7R5KUD3-F1
#
_cell.length_a   1.000
_cell.length_b   1.000
_cell.length_c   1.000
_cell.angle_alpha   90.00
_cell.angle_beta   90.00
_cell.angle_gamma   90.00
#
_symmetry.space_group_name_H-M   'P 1'
#
loop_
_entity.id
_entity.type
_entity.pdbx_description
1 polymer ?
#
loop_
_entity_poly.entity_id
_entity_poly.type
_entity_poly.pdbx_seq_one_letter_code
_entity_poly.pdbx_strand_id
1 'polypeptide(L)'
;MAPALGLGALLALLGVLAVSGGQPKVLHSLRFLSVTMSEPGLGVPQYVAVGYLDGIPFQRYDSERGRAEPQTPWMAAGAEPGYWDGQTQIHRGNQHVAISNVETLRGRYNQSGGLHTLPGEREQYRCRVEHAGMPEPGIFAWEPESIWNSTPVLVTVSVGSAIIIIIIIGLIGFSVWKL
;
A
#
# COMPACT_ATOMS: atom_id res chain seq x y z
N MET A 1 -71.82 20.59 0.65
CA MET A 1 -70.71 21.24 1.37
C MET A 1 -69.56 20.24 1.40
N ALA A 2 -68.64 20.30 0.43
CA ALA A 2 -67.49 19.40 0.36
C ALA A 2 -66.23 20.22 0.66
N PRO A 3 -65.43 19.88 1.67
CA PRO A 3 -64.28 20.70 2.03
C PRO A 3 -63.13 20.43 1.06
N ALA A 4 -62.51 21.54 0.64
CA ALA A 4 -61.34 21.62 -0.22
C ALA A 4 -60.09 21.05 0.48
N LEU A 5 -59.98 19.73 0.59
CA LEU A 5 -58.82 19.02 1.17
C LEU A 5 -57.86 18.44 0.10
N GLY A 6 -58.04 18.78 -1.17
CA GLY A 6 -57.30 18.15 -2.27
C GLY A 6 -55.87 18.67 -2.46
N LEU A 7 -55.64 19.99 -2.33
CA LEU A 7 -54.34 20.59 -2.70
C LEU A 7 -53.30 20.53 -1.58
N GLY A 8 -53.70 20.73 -0.32
CA GLY A 8 -52.77 20.69 0.82
C GLY A 8 -52.21 19.29 1.07
N ALA A 9 -53.04 18.25 0.91
CA ALA A 9 -52.61 16.86 1.02
C ALA A 9 -51.68 16.45 -0.15
N LEU A 10 -51.96 16.93 -1.37
CA LEU A 10 -51.12 16.64 -2.54
C LEU A 10 -49.74 17.32 -2.45
N LEU A 11 -49.69 18.58 -1.97
CA LEU A 11 -48.44 19.30 -1.74
C LEU A 11 -47.62 18.69 -0.59
N ALA A 12 -48.27 18.21 0.47
CA ALA A 12 -47.61 17.45 1.53
C ALA A 12 -47.04 16.12 1.02
N LEU A 13 -47.77 15.39 0.17
CA LEU A 13 -47.27 14.16 -0.47
C LEU A 13 -46.10 14.43 -1.44
N LEU A 14 -46.16 15.50 -2.24
CA LEU A 14 -45.06 15.94 -3.10
C LEU A 14 -43.82 16.37 -2.28
N GLY A 15 -44.03 17.01 -1.12
CA GLY A 15 -42.97 17.36 -0.18
C GLY A 15 -42.33 16.13 0.50
N VAL A 16 -43.12 15.11 0.84
CA VAL A 16 -42.62 13.84 1.41
C VAL A 16 -41.87 13.01 0.37
N LEU A 17 -42.28 13.04 -0.89
CA LEU A 17 -41.56 12.38 -2.00
C LEU A 17 -40.26 13.10 -2.42
N ALA A 18 -40.10 14.38 -2.07
CA ALA A 18 -38.93 15.18 -2.44
C ALA A 18 -37.76 15.09 -1.43
N VAL A 19 -37.94 14.46 -0.27
CA VAL A 19 -36.90 14.37 0.79
C VAL A 19 -36.20 13.01 0.79
N SER A 20 -35.73 12.57 -0.38
CA SER A 20 -34.70 11.51 -0.43
C SER A 20 -33.63 11.79 -1.47
N GLY A 21 -33.27 13.05 -1.65
CA GLY A 21 -32.04 13.45 -2.35
C GLY A 21 -30.81 13.16 -1.50
N GLY A 22 -30.48 11.88 -1.30
CA GLY A 22 -29.21 11.49 -0.71
C GLY A 22 -28.06 11.98 -1.59
N GLN A 23 -27.05 12.62 -0.99
CA GLN A 23 -25.86 13.10 -1.70
C GLN A 23 -25.25 11.96 -2.55
N PRO A 24 -24.71 12.27 -3.76
CA PRO A 24 -24.07 11.27 -4.59
C PRO A 24 -22.90 10.64 -3.81
N LYS A 25 -22.93 9.30 -3.72
CA LYS A 25 -21.92 8.51 -3.02
C LYS A 25 -20.60 8.57 -3.80
N VAL A 26 -19.54 9.07 -3.17
CA VAL A 26 -18.20 9.13 -3.78
C VAL A 26 -17.37 7.93 -3.31
N LEU A 27 -16.72 7.25 -4.25
CA LEU A 27 -15.80 6.15 -3.98
C LEU A 27 -14.38 6.62 -4.22
N HIS A 28 -13.47 6.26 -3.31
CA HIS A 28 -12.06 6.58 -3.44
C HIS A 28 -11.21 5.32 -3.67
N SER A 29 -10.15 5.45 -4.47
CA SER A 29 -9.28 4.35 -4.89
C SER A 29 -7.80 4.71 -4.72
N LEU A 30 -7.06 3.90 -3.96
CA LEU A 30 -5.62 4.03 -3.79
C LEU A 30 -4.88 2.87 -4.49
N ARG A 31 -3.96 3.19 -5.39
CA ARG A 31 -3.20 2.21 -6.18
C ARG A 31 -1.71 2.52 -6.20
N PHE A 32 -0.88 1.48 -6.09
CA PHE A 32 0.55 1.59 -6.29
C PHE A 32 0.98 0.71 -7.46
N LEU A 33 1.63 1.33 -8.43
CA LEU A 33 2.22 0.67 -9.58
C LEU A 33 3.73 0.78 -9.49
N SER A 34 4.44 -0.31 -9.76
CA SER A 34 5.88 -0.31 -9.90
C SER A 34 6.32 -1.08 -11.13
N VAL A 35 7.49 -0.72 -11.64
CA VAL A 35 8.13 -1.41 -12.75
C VAL A 35 9.62 -1.51 -12.43
N THR A 36 10.16 -2.71 -12.54
CA THR A 36 11.60 -2.98 -12.49
C THR A 36 12.10 -3.41 -13.85
N MET A 37 13.29 -2.98 -14.23
CA MET A 37 13.95 -3.30 -15.50
C MET A 37 15.30 -3.96 -15.21
N SER A 38 15.65 -5.07 -15.89
CA SER A 38 16.95 -5.72 -15.72
C SER A 38 18.11 -4.89 -16.30
N GLU A 39 17.89 -4.36 -17.51
CA GLU A 39 18.89 -3.65 -18.31
C GLU A 39 18.27 -2.32 -18.79
N PRO A 40 18.15 -1.30 -17.92
CA PRO A 40 17.60 -0.02 -18.33
C PRO A 40 18.50 0.69 -19.34
N GLY A 41 17.89 1.40 -20.30
CA GLY A 41 18.62 2.29 -21.21
C GLY A 41 19.19 3.51 -20.48
N LEU A 42 20.04 4.29 -21.18
CA LEU A 42 20.63 5.50 -20.63
C LEU A 42 19.55 6.51 -20.21
N GLY A 43 19.58 6.96 -18.95
CA GLY A 43 18.60 7.90 -18.39
C GLY A 43 17.22 7.28 -18.10
N VAL A 44 17.12 5.94 -18.08
CA VAL A 44 15.93 5.22 -17.65
C VAL A 44 16.20 4.63 -16.27
N PRO A 45 15.36 4.92 -15.26
CA PRO A 45 15.52 4.29 -13.96
C PRO A 45 15.29 2.78 -14.01
N GLN A 46 16.13 2.02 -13.32
CA GLN A 46 15.98 0.58 -13.15
C GLN A 46 14.70 0.20 -12.41
N TYR A 47 14.24 1.06 -11.49
CA TYR A 47 13.01 0.87 -10.75
C TYR A 47 12.24 2.18 -10.66
N VAL A 48 10.93 2.12 -10.93
CA VAL A 48 10.00 3.23 -10.77
C VAL A 48 8.80 2.75 -10.00
N ALA A 49 8.31 3.56 -9.06
CA ALA A 49 7.05 3.34 -8.37
C ALA A 49 6.21 4.63 -8.33
N VAL A 50 4.90 4.51 -8.58
CA VAL A 50 3.95 5.62 -8.60
C VAL A 50 2.73 5.25 -7.76
N GLY A 51 2.32 6.15 -6.87
CA GLY A 51 1.08 6.05 -6.12
C GLY A 51 -0.01 6.92 -6.73
N TYR A 52 -1.21 6.38 -6.89
CA TYR A 52 -2.39 7.07 -7.42
C TYR A 52 -3.51 7.10 -6.38
N LEU A 53 -4.10 8.29 -6.19
CA LEU A 53 -5.35 8.48 -5.45
C LEU A 53 -6.40 8.95 -6.45
N ASP A 54 -7.46 8.16 -6.64
CA ASP A 54 -8.52 8.41 -7.63
C ASP A 54 -8.01 8.60 -9.07
N GLY A 55 -6.94 7.88 -9.40
CA GLY A 55 -6.27 7.98 -10.70
C GLY A 55 -5.36 9.21 -10.84
N ILE A 56 -5.25 10.05 -9.82
CA ILE A 56 -4.32 11.19 -9.77
C ILE A 56 -3.01 10.71 -9.14
N PRO A 57 -1.85 10.82 -9.82
CA PRO A 57 -0.57 10.46 -9.23
C PRO A 57 -0.23 11.43 -8.10
N PHE A 58 -0.04 10.92 -6.89
CA PHE A 58 0.24 11.75 -5.71
C PHE A 58 1.69 11.60 -5.21
N GLN A 59 2.34 10.47 -5.52
CA GLN A 59 3.76 10.24 -5.22
C GLN A 59 4.47 9.50 -6.35
N ARG A 60 5.78 9.72 -6.45
CA ARG A 60 6.67 8.99 -7.35
C ARG A 60 8.00 8.72 -6.69
N TYR A 61 8.54 7.53 -6.93
CA TYR A 61 9.91 7.14 -6.61
C TYR A 61 10.57 6.62 -7.88
N ASP A 62 11.84 6.95 -8.07
CA ASP A 62 12.68 6.31 -9.07
C ASP A 62 14.06 5.98 -8.50
N SER A 63 14.71 4.96 -9.07
CA SER A 63 16.02 4.49 -8.62
C SER A 63 17.18 5.45 -8.93
N GLU A 64 16.99 6.44 -9.80
CA GLU A 64 18.03 7.44 -10.10
C GLU A 64 18.13 8.48 -8.99
N ARG A 65 16.99 9.03 -8.55
CA ARG A 65 16.92 9.97 -7.42
C ARG A 65 17.00 9.26 -6.09
N GLY A 66 16.48 8.04 -6.00
CA GLY A 66 16.46 7.25 -4.77
C GLY A 66 15.68 7.89 -3.63
N ARG A 67 14.67 8.72 -3.98
CA ARG A 67 13.80 9.45 -3.05
C ARG A 67 12.35 9.38 -3.52
N ALA A 68 11.43 9.25 -2.57
CA ALA A 68 10.00 9.39 -2.81
C ALA A 68 9.63 10.89 -2.79
N GLU A 69 8.95 11.34 -3.83
CA GLU A 69 8.62 12.75 -4.06
C GLU A 69 7.12 12.93 -4.27
N PRO A 70 6.55 14.04 -3.76
CA PRO A 70 5.17 14.41 -4.08
C PRO A 70 5.04 14.70 -5.57
N GLN A 71 3.89 14.33 -6.14
CA GLN A 71 3.52 14.66 -7.52
C GLN A 71 2.42 15.73 -7.60
N THR A 72 1.89 16.14 -6.45
CA THR A 72 0.84 17.14 -6.34
C THR A 72 1.15 18.18 -5.25
N PRO A 73 0.67 19.43 -5.40
CA PRO A 73 0.88 20.46 -4.39
C PRO A 73 0.30 20.12 -3.02
N TRP A 74 -0.88 19.47 -2.99
CA TRP A 74 -1.54 19.10 -1.73
C TRP A 74 -0.75 18.04 -0.95
N MET A 75 -0.11 17.08 -1.63
CA MET A 75 0.80 16.14 -0.98
C MET A 75 2.09 16.82 -0.51
N ALA A 76 2.62 17.75 -1.28
CA ALA A 76 3.82 18.48 -0.91
C ALA A 76 3.58 19.34 0.35
N ALA A 77 2.40 19.97 0.45
CA ALA A 77 2.08 20.89 1.53
C ALA A 77 1.59 20.21 2.81
N GLY A 78 0.89 19.08 2.71
CA GLY A 78 0.19 18.50 3.85
C GLY A 78 0.73 17.16 4.36
N ALA A 79 1.82 16.63 3.79
CA ALA A 79 2.48 15.45 4.35
C ALA A 79 3.06 15.75 5.74
N GLU A 80 2.86 14.82 6.68
CA GLU A 80 3.41 14.93 8.02
C GLU A 80 4.95 14.92 8.01
N PRO A 81 5.61 15.55 9.01
CA PRO A 81 7.06 15.47 9.15
C PRO A 81 7.56 14.01 9.15
N GLY A 82 8.57 13.70 8.34
CA GLY A 82 9.14 12.36 8.24
C GLY A 82 8.40 11.39 7.31
N TYR A 83 7.19 11.74 6.83
CA TYR A 83 6.42 10.89 5.90
C TYR A 83 7.24 10.49 4.66
N TRP A 84 7.88 11.47 4.00
CA TRP A 84 8.65 11.24 2.78
C TRP A 84 9.91 10.40 2.99
N ASP A 85 10.52 10.50 4.17
CA ASP A 85 11.70 9.70 4.51
C ASP A 85 11.29 8.24 4.74
N GLY A 86 10.16 8.02 5.42
CA GLY A 86 9.54 6.70 5.57
C GLY A 86 9.16 6.08 4.21
N GLN A 87 8.46 6.84 3.35
CA GLN A 87 8.13 6.38 2.00
C GLN A 87 9.38 6.07 1.17
N THR A 88 10.43 6.88 1.30
CA THR A 88 11.71 6.64 0.62
C THR A 88 12.34 5.32 1.08
N GLN A 89 12.36 5.05 2.38
CA GLN A 89 12.91 3.79 2.91
C GLN A 89 12.12 2.57 2.43
N ILE A 90 10.79 2.65 2.43
CA ILE A 90 9.92 1.59 1.92
C ILE A 90 10.22 1.31 0.44
N HIS A 91 10.32 2.35 -0.38
CA HIS A 91 10.62 2.18 -1.80
C HIS A 91 12.03 1.65 -2.06
N ARG A 92 13.03 2.04 -1.28
CA ARG A 92 14.38 1.44 -1.35
C ARG A 92 14.35 -0.05 -1.04
N GLY A 93 13.61 -0.46 -0.01
CA GLY A 93 13.41 -1.87 0.32
C GLY A 93 12.73 -2.64 -0.82
N ASN A 94 11.65 -2.09 -1.37
CA ASN A 94 10.94 -2.69 -2.51
C ASN A 94 11.82 -2.77 -3.76
N GLN A 95 12.60 -1.73 -4.06
CA GLN A 95 13.56 -1.70 -5.16
C GLN A 95 14.55 -2.87 -5.05
N HIS A 96 15.16 -3.04 -3.88
CA HIS A 96 16.14 -4.11 -3.65
C HIS A 96 15.54 -5.50 -3.91
N VAL A 97 14.35 -5.75 -3.37
CA VAL A 97 13.62 -7.01 -3.57
C VAL A 97 13.25 -7.20 -5.06
N ALA A 98 12.75 -6.16 -5.72
CA ALA A 98 12.28 -6.28 -7.09
C ALA A 98 13.42 -6.50 -8.10
N ILE A 99 14.59 -5.89 -7.86
CA ILE A 99 15.81 -6.14 -8.64
C ILE A 99 16.27 -7.60 -8.45
N SER A 100 16.33 -8.09 -7.21
CA SER A 100 16.66 -9.49 -6.94
C SER A 100 15.70 -10.46 -7.64
N ASN A 101 14.40 -10.12 -7.65
CA ASN A 101 13.38 -10.93 -8.32
C ASN A 101 13.57 -10.97 -9.83
N VAL A 102 13.84 -9.82 -10.50
CA VAL A 102 14.03 -9.82 -11.97
C VAL A 102 15.27 -10.63 -12.36
N GLU A 103 16.34 -10.55 -11.58
CA GLU A 103 17.55 -11.35 -11.80
C GLU A 103 17.33 -12.85 -11.57
N THR A 104 16.61 -13.19 -10.51
CA THR A 104 16.24 -14.58 -10.22
C THR A 104 15.39 -15.18 -11.34
N LEU A 105 14.40 -14.42 -11.83
CA LEU A 105 13.54 -14.86 -12.93
C LEU A 105 14.34 -15.03 -14.21
N ARG A 106 15.23 -14.08 -14.53
CA ARG A 106 16.14 -14.16 -15.68
C ARG A 106 16.97 -15.45 -15.65
N GLY A 107 17.53 -15.79 -14.49
CA GLY A 107 18.25 -17.05 -14.28
C GLY A 107 17.36 -18.29 -14.46
N ARG A 108 16.14 -18.30 -13.89
CA ARG A 108 15.21 -19.44 -14.00
C ARG A 108 14.76 -19.71 -15.43
N TYR A 109 14.63 -18.68 -16.25
CA TYR A 109 14.25 -18.79 -17.65
C TYR A 109 15.46 -18.94 -18.59
N ASN A 110 16.68 -19.13 -18.05
CA ASN A 110 17.93 -19.24 -18.80
C ASN A 110 18.12 -18.08 -19.80
N GLN A 111 17.70 -16.87 -19.41
CA GLN A 111 17.83 -15.66 -20.21
C GLN A 111 19.13 -14.96 -19.80
N SER A 112 19.98 -14.62 -20.76
CA SER A 112 21.31 -14.03 -20.50
C SER A 112 21.49 -12.61 -21.04
N GLY A 113 20.48 -12.05 -21.69
CA GLY A 113 20.49 -10.68 -22.19
C GLY A 113 19.10 -10.18 -22.59
N GLY A 114 19.03 -8.88 -22.89
CA GLY A 114 17.81 -8.21 -23.29
C GLY A 114 17.11 -7.52 -22.11
N LEU A 115 16.20 -6.61 -22.44
CA LEU A 115 15.41 -5.88 -21.45
C LEU A 115 14.28 -6.77 -20.92
N HIS A 116 14.35 -7.12 -19.64
CA HIS A 116 13.28 -7.79 -18.92
C HIS A 116 12.61 -6.80 -17.98
N THR A 117 11.28 -6.81 -17.97
CA THR A 117 10.48 -5.94 -17.12
C THR A 117 9.67 -6.75 -16.13
N LEU A 118 9.70 -6.38 -14.86
CA LEU A 118 8.86 -6.93 -13.82
C LEU A 118 7.87 -5.85 -13.35
N PRO A 119 6.61 -5.86 -13.82
CA PRO A 119 5.58 -4.99 -13.28
C PRO A 119 5.14 -5.51 -11.91
N GLY A 120 4.91 -4.58 -10.99
CA GLY A 120 4.28 -4.82 -9.69
C GLY A 120 3.05 -3.93 -9.56
N GLU A 121 1.94 -4.51 -9.13
CA GLU A 121 0.74 -3.76 -8.78
C GLU A 121 0.30 -4.15 -7.38
N ARG A 122 0.03 -3.14 -6.54
CA ARG A 122 -0.60 -3.30 -5.23
C ARG A 122 -1.78 -2.35 -5.16
N GLU A 123 -2.99 -2.89 -5.24
CA GLU A 123 -4.17 -2.19 -4.73
C GLU A 123 -4.12 -2.33 -3.21
N GLN A 124 -3.71 -1.26 -2.51
CA GLN A 124 -3.61 -1.34 -1.06
C GLN A 124 -4.98 -1.24 -0.41
N TYR A 125 -5.88 -0.35 -0.89
CA TYR A 125 -7.21 -0.18 -0.31
C TYR A 125 -8.20 0.43 -1.31
N ARG A 126 -9.43 -0.12 -1.37
CA ARG A 126 -10.60 0.53 -1.97
C ARG A 126 -11.52 0.94 -0.83
N CYS A 127 -11.60 2.24 -0.54
CA CYS A 127 -12.40 2.75 0.57
C CYS A 127 -13.67 3.43 0.04
N ARG A 128 -14.81 3.08 0.64
CA ARG A 128 -16.06 3.81 0.47
C ARG A 128 -16.18 4.78 1.63
N VAL A 129 -16.01 6.07 1.37
CA VAL A 129 -16.10 7.12 2.39
C VAL A 129 -17.47 7.78 2.27
N GLU A 130 -18.24 7.76 3.36
CA GLU A 130 -19.54 8.42 3.43
C GLU A 130 -19.36 9.76 4.13
N HIS A 131 -19.55 10.86 3.40
CA HIS A 131 -19.39 12.20 3.98
C HIS A 131 -20.33 13.24 3.34
N ALA A 132 -20.96 14.06 4.19
CA ALA A 132 -21.99 15.04 3.82
C ALA A 132 -21.52 16.50 3.64
N GLY A 133 -20.24 16.86 3.75
CA GLY A 133 -19.86 18.28 3.68
C GLY A 133 -18.37 18.64 3.80
N MET A 134 -17.56 18.37 2.77
CA MET A 134 -16.13 18.75 2.75
C MET A 134 -15.89 19.72 1.60
N PRO A 135 -15.72 21.02 1.88
CA PRO A 135 -15.29 22.00 0.90
C PRO A 135 -13.78 21.96 0.62
N GLU A 136 -12.95 21.42 1.53
CA GLU A 136 -11.49 21.29 1.37
C GLU A 136 -10.97 19.92 1.86
N PRO A 137 -10.08 19.24 1.13
CA PRO A 137 -9.63 17.88 1.45
C PRO A 137 -8.67 17.84 2.65
N GLY A 138 -9.00 17.03 3.65
CA GLY A 138 -8.09 16.62 4.74
C GLY A 138 -7.24 15.42 4.33
N ILE A 139 -6.00 15.37 4.82
CA ILE A 139 -5.08 14.24 4.58
C ILE A 139 -5.35 13.16 5.63
N PHE A 140 -5.74 11.98 5.16
CA PHE A 140 -5.92 10.80 5.99
C PHE A 140 -4.76 9.85 5.76
N ALA A 141 -3.84 9.78 6.72
CA ALA A 141 -2.82 8.74 6.77
C ALA A 141 -3.48 7.43 7.23
N TRP A 142 -3.55 6.45 6.33
CA TRP A 142 -3.89 5.07 6.69
C TRP A 142 -2.59 4.29 6.79
N GLU A 143 -2.25 3.85 8.00
CA GLU A 143 -1.15 2.90 8.22
C GLU A 143 -1.61 1.52 7.73
N PRO A 144 -1.01 0.92 6.69
CA PRO A 144 -1.26 -0.48 6.40
C PRO A 144 -0.73 -1.31 7.57
N GLU A 145 -1.49 -2.31 8.04
CA GLU A 145 -0.90 -3.35 8.88
C GLU A 145 0.31 -3.90 8.14
N SER A 146 1.50 -3.63 8.70
CA SER A 146 2.74 -4.07 8.10
C SER A 146 2.68 -5.60 8.01
N ILE A 147 2.91 -6.15 6.81
CA ILE A 147 3.06 -7.60 6.63
C ILE A 147 4.21 -8.15 7.50
N TRP A 148 5.09 -7.27 7.99
CA TRP A 148 6.17 -7.57 8.92
C TRP A 148 5.75 -7.64 10.40
N ASN A 149 4.53 -7.24 10.76
CA ASN A 149 3.98 -7.36 12.11
C ASN A 149 3.28 -8.71 12.36
N SER A 150 3.40 -9.66 11.44
CA SER A 150 3.07 -11.07 11.72
C SER A 150 4.18 -11.70 12.58
N THR A 151 4.20 -11.36 13.86
CA THR A 151 4.83 -12.18 14.91
C THR A 151 3.97 -13.45 15.12
N PRO A 152 4.13 -14.45 14.24
CA PRO A 152 4.56 -15.76 14.76
C PRO A 152 5.77 -16.34 14.00
N VAL A 153 6.23 -15.74 12.89
CA VAL A 153 7.33 -16.33 12.09
C VAL A 153 8.70 -16.11 12.74
N LEU A 154 8.95 -14.95 13.36
CA LEU A 154 10.22 -14.71 14.07
C LEU A 154 10.28 -15.34 15.47
N VAL A 155 9.12 -15.56 16.12
CA VAL A 155 9.05 -16.18 17.46
C VAL A 155 9.24 -17.70 17.38
N THR A 156 8.81 -18.35 16.30
CA THR A 156 9.01 -19.80 16.13
C THR A 156 10.48 -20.16 15.91
N VAL A 157 11.26 -19.31 15.22
CA VAL A 157 12.69 -19.54 14.99
C VAL A 157 13.53 -19.31 16.26
N SER A 158 13.16 -18.36 17.13
CA SER A 158 13.88 -18.10 18.39
C SER A 158 13.58 -19.15 19.47
N VAL A 159 12.34 -19.62 19.59
CA VAL A 159 12.00 -20.70 20.54
C VAL A 159 12.55 -22.06 20.08
N GLY A 160 12.49 -22.36 18.78
CA GLY A 160 13.03 -23.60 18.22
C GLY A 160 14.54 -23.73 18.40
N SER A 161 15.29 -22.64 18.19
CA SER A 161 16.75 -22.64 18.37
C SER A 161 17.16 -22.79 19.84
N ALA A 162 16.44 -22.18 20.79
CA ALA A 162 16.68 -22.35 22.22
C ALA A 162 16.45 -23.81 22.69
N ILE A 163 15.40 -24.48 22.20
CA ILE A 163 15.10 -25.88 22.53
C ILE A 163 16.20 -26.81 22.01
N ILE A 164 16.68 -26.59 20.78
CA ILE A 164 17.77 -27.41 20.19
C ILE A 164 19.07 -27.23 20.97
N ILE A 165 19.41 -26.01 21.40
CA ILE A 165 20.62 -25.74 22.21
C ILE A 165 20.54 -26.45 23.56
N ILE A 166 19.39 -26.43 24.24
CA ILE A 166 19.20 -27.12 25.53
C ILE A 166 19.36 -28.64 25.38
N ILE A 167 18.82 -29.23 24.30
CA ILE A 167 18.97 -30.66 24.02
C ILE A 167 20.45 -31.01 23.78
N ILE A 168 21.18 -30.22 23.00
CA ILE A 168 22.60 -30.46 22.72
C ILE A 168 23.44 -30.38 24.01
N ILE A 169 23.21 -29.36 24.86
CA ILE A 169 23.92 -29.22 26.14
C ILE A 169 23.60 -30.41 27.07
N GLY A 170 22.34 -30.84 27.12
CA GLY A 170 21.93 -32.02 27.89
C GLY A 170 22.59 -33.31 27.42
N LEU A 171 22.68 -33.54 26.10
CA LEU A 171 23.35 -34.71 25.52
C LEU A 171 24.86 -34.71 25.77
N ILE A 172 25.51 -33.55 25.66
CA ILE A 172 26.94 -33.42 25.97
C ILE A 172 27.18 -33.65 27.46
N GLY A 173 26.39 -33.01 28.34
CA GLY A 173 26.49 -33.20 29.78
C GLY A 173 26.23 -34.64 30.22
N PHE A 174 25.24 -35.32 29.64
CA PHE A 174 24.95 -36.73 29.89
C PHE A 174 26.10 -37.63 29.40
N SER A 175 26.68 -37.32 28.24
CA SER A 175 27.80 -38.07 27.68
C SER A 175 29.08 -37.90 28.51
N VAL A 176 29.31 -36.71 29.07
CA VAL A 176 30.42 -36.43 30.00
C VAL A 176 30.19 -37.06 31.38
N TRP A 177 28.95 -37.13 31.87
CA TRP A 177 28.63 -37.77 33.14
C TRP A 177 28.69 -39.30 33.09
N LYS A 178 28.52 -39.89 31.90
CA LYS A 178 28.54 -41.35 31.70
C LYS A 178 29.92 -41.91 31.33
N LEU A 179 30.94 -41.05 31.20
CA LEU A 179 32.37 -41.38 31.07
C LEU A 179 33.05 -41.30 32.45
#